data_AF-I3VSK7-F1
#
_entry.id   AF-I3VSK7-F1
#
_cell.length_a   1.000
_cell.length_b   1.000
_cell.length_c   1.000
_cell.angle_alpha   90.00
_cell.angle_beta   90.00
_cell.angle_gamma   90.00
#
_symmetry.space_group_name_H-M   'P 1'
#
loop_
_entity.id
_entity.type
_entity.pdbx_description
1 polymer ?
#
loop_
_entity_poly.entity_id
_entity_poly.type
_entity_poly.pdbx_seq_one_letter_code
_entity_poly.pdbx_strand_id
1 'polypeptide(L)' 'MEKAKKLGIPEIDSFICGLERDLDAVRNAIKYEYSNGLAEGSINKLKVIKRVMYGRSSFETLRIKTLRLEKMRLLN' A
#
# COMPACT_ATOMS: atom_id res chain seq x y z
N MET A 1 -9.23 -22.94 7.09
CA MET A 1 -9.59 -21.87 8.05
C MET A 1 -10.40 -22.40 9.24
N GLU A 2 -11.39 -23.27 9.04
CA GLU A 2 -12.15 -23.89 10.15
C GLU A 2 -11.32 -24.58 11.24
N LYS A 3 -10.33 -25.41 10.88
CA LYS A 3 -9.46 -26.09 11.88
C LYS A 3 -8.72 -25.10 12.78
N ALA A 4 -8.31 -23.96 12.22
CA ALA A 4 -7.59 -22.92 12.95
C ALA A 4 -8.55 -22.07 13.82
N LYS A 5 -9.76 -21.76 13.33
CA LYS A 5 -10.82 -21.11 14.14
C LYS A 5 -11.18 -21.92 15.39
N LYS A 6 -11.15 -23.26 15.31
CA LYS A 6 -11.42 -24.14 16.46
C LYS A 6 -10.39 -24.03 17.59
N LEU A 7 -9.22 -23.44 17.35
CA LEU A 7 -8.21 -23.24 18.39
C LEU A 7 -8.58 -22.08 19.33
N GLY A 8 -9.54 -21.22 18.95
CA GLY A 8 -10.04 -20.13 19.80
C GLY A 8 -8.99 -19.08 20.15
N ILE A 9 -7.98 -18.92 19.31
CA ILE A 9 -6.88 -17.95 19.51
C ILE A 9 -7.28 -16.64 18.80
N PRO A 10 -7.52 -15.55 19.54
CA PRO A 10 -8.06 -14.30 18.98
C PRO A 10 -7.24 -13.72 17.82
N GLU A 11 -5.91 -13.82 17.89
CA GLU A 11 -4.99 -13.35 16.87
C GLU A 11 -5.16 -14.13 15.56
N ILE A 12 -5.37 -15.45 15.67
CA ILE A 12 -5.60 -16.34 14.53
C ILE A 12 -6.97 -16.06 13.93
N ASP A 13 -7.99 -15.85 14.76
CA ASP A 13 -9.34 -15.54 14.30
C ASP A 13 -9.38 -14.20 13.55
N SER A 14 -8.71 -13.18 14.07
CA SER A 14 -8.57 -11.87 13.40
C SER A 14 -7.87 -12.00 12.05
N PHE A 15 -6.78 -12.79 11.99
CA PHE A 15 -6.07 -13.07 10.74
C PHE A 15 -6.95 -13.79 9.72
N ILE A 16 -7.72 -14.80 10.14
CA ILE A 16 -8.67 -15.52 9.28
C ILE A 16 -9.75 -14.58 8.74
N CYS A 17 -10.30 -13.70 9.58
CA CYS A 17 -11.25 -12.68 9.15
C CYS A 17 -10.65 -11.69 8.14
N GLY A 18 -9.34 -11.42 8.21
CA GLY A 18 -8.61 -10.68 7.16
C GLY A 18 -8.60 -11.45 5.84
N LEU A 19 -8.14 -12.70 5.87
CA LEU A 19 -8.07 -13.56 4.68
C LEU A 19 -9.43 -13.78 4.02
N GLU A 20 -10.49 -13.97 4.80
CA GLU A 20 -11.86 -14.13 4.27
C GLU A 20 -12.33 -12.87 3.54
N ARG A 21 -11.96 -11.67 4.02
CA ARG A 21 -12.25 -10.39 3.33
C ARG A 21 -11.44 -10.20 2.05
N ASP A 22 -10.17 -10.63 2.05
CA ASP A 22 -9.27 -10.44 0.92
C ASP A 22 -9.46 -11.49 -0.20
N LEU A 23 -10.23 -12.55 0.06
CA LEU A 23 -10.41 -13.69 -0.84
C LEU A 23 -10.89 -13.27 -2.25
N ASP A 24 -11.84 -12.33 -2.31
CA ASP A 24 -12.37 -11.84 -3.59
C ASP A 24 -11.38 -10.93 -4.31
N ALA A 25 -10.61 -10.13 -3.58
CA ALA A 25 -9.54 -9.31 -4.15
C ALA A 25 -8.46 -10.21 -4.79
N VAL A 26 -8.06 -11.29 -4.13
CA VAL A 26 -7.10 -12.27 -4.65
C VAL A 26 -7.64 -12.98 -5.89
N ARG A 27 -8.91 -13.43 -5.89
CA ARG A 27 -9.53 -14.02 -7.07
C ARG A 27 -9.55 -13.06 -8.24
N ASN A 28 -9.90 -11.80 -7.99
CA ASN A 28 -9.91 -10.76 -9.02
C ASN A 28 -8.50 -10.47 -9.56
N ALA A 29 -7.48 -10.47 -8.70
CA ALA A 29 -6.08 -10.28 -9.10
C ALA A 29 -5.54 -11.40 -10.01
N ILE A 30 -6.08 -12.62 -9.90
CA ILE A 30 -5.76 -13.74 -10.81
C ILE A 30 -6.58 -13.65 -12.10
N LYS A 31 -7.85 -13.24 -11.99
CA LYS A 31 -8.80 -13.19 -13.12
C LYS A 31 -8.50 -12.08 -14.12
N TYR A 32 -8.05 -10.92 -13.64
CA TYR A 32 -7.81 -9.74 -14.46
C TYR A 32 -6.32 -9.44 -14.56
N GLU A 33 -5.89 -8.84 -15.67
CA GLU A 33 -4.51 -8.42 -15.89
C GLU A 33 -4.15 -7.10 -15.15
N TYR A 34 -5.10 -6.52 -14.42
CA TYR A 34 -4.89 -5.28 -13.68
C TYR A 34 -4.01 -5.54 -12.45
N SER A 35 -2.99 -4.68 -12.27
CA SER A 35 -2.10 -4.72 -11.11
C SER A 35 -2.13 -3.40 -10.35
N ASN A 36 -2.14 -3.48 -9.03
CA ASN A 36 -1.95 -2.32 -8.15
C ASN A 36 -0.51 -1.80 -8.12
N GLY A 37 0.43 -2.46 -8.81
CA GLY A 37 1.87 -2.13 -8.76
C GLY A 37 2.20 -0.68 -9.14
N LEU A 38 1.49 -0.08 -10.10
CA LEU A 38 1.68 1.33 -10.44
C LEU A 38 1.30 2.26 -9.28
N ALA A 39 0.14 2.01 -8.67
CA ALA A 39 -0.34 2.79 -7.52
C ALA A 39 0.58 2.60 -6.30
N GLU A 40 0.98 1.36 -6.01
CA GLU A 40 1.93 1.04 -4.95
C GLU A 40 3.29 1.70 -5.17
N GLY A 41 3.78 1.73 -6.42
CA GLY A 41 5.01 2.41 -6.80
C GLY A 41 4.94 3.91 -6.51
N SER A 42 3.85 4.57 -6.90
CA SER A 42 3.62 5.98 -6.58
C SER A 42 3.56 6.24 -5.07
N ILE A 43 2.84 5.39 -4.33
CA ILE A 43 2.75 5.48 -2.87
C ILE A 43 4.12 5.27 -2.21
N ASN A 44 4.91 4.31 -2.69
CA ASN A 44 6.25 4.05 -2.15
C ASN A 44 7.18 5.24 -2.39
N LYS A 45 7.17 5.83 -3.60
CA LYS A 45 7.91 7.07 -3.90
C LYS A 45 7.51 8.20 -2.95
N LEU A 46 6.22 8.41 -2.73
CA LEU A 46 5.71 9.41 -1.78
C LEU A 46 6.17 9.14 -0.34
N LYS A 47 6.15 7.88 0.12
CA LYS A 47 6.63 7.48 1.44
C LYS A 47 8.13 7.77 1.61
N VAL A 48 8.93 7.51 0.57
CA VAL A 48 10.37 7.83 0.58
C VAL A 48 10.58 9.34 0.68
N ILE A 49 9.89 10.14 -0.14
CA ILE A 49 9.98 11.61 -0.09
C ILE A 49 9.63 12.10 1.32
N LYS A 50 8.53 11.62 1.89
CA LYS A 50 8.10 11.98 3.24
C LYS A 50 9.14 11.60 4.31
N ARG A 51 9.78 10.42 4.19
CA ARG A 51 10.82 9.95 5.12
C ARG A 51 12.04 10.88 5.09
N VAL A 52 12.51 11.28 3.92
CA VAL A 52 13.68 12.20 3.78
C VAL A 52 13.37 13.65 4.15
N MET A 53 12.11 13.98 4.47
CA MET A 53 11.72 15.31 4.95
C MET A 53 11.82 15.46 6.47
N TYR A 54 12.13 14.39 7.22
CA TYR A 54 12.34 14.44 8.68
C TYR A 54 11.23 15.20 9.44
N GLY A 55 9.97 14.87 9.15
CA GLY A 55 8.80 15.48 9.80
C GLY A 55 8.34 16.81 9.20
N ARG A 56 9.12 17.44 8.31
CA ARG A 56 8.73 18.67 7.59
C ARG A 56 7.88 18.38 6.37
N SER A 57 6.80 17.62 6.56
CA SER A 57 5.98 17.09 5.46
C SER A 57 4.49 17.39 5.67
N SER A 58 4.17 18.66 5.91
CA SER A 58 2.78 19.13 5.73
C SER A 58 2.32 18.80 4.31
N PHE A 59 1.01 18.71 4.07
CA PHE A 59 0.50 18.39 2.74
C PHE A 59 1.10 19.30 1.65
N GLU A 60 1.13 20.62 1.91
CA GLU A 60 1.67 21.59 0.97
C GLU A 60 3.17 21.36 0.68
N THR A 61 3.97 21.19 1.73
CA THR A 61 5.43 20.98 1.56
C THR A 61 5.75 19.66 0.87
N LEU A 62 5.00 18.59 1.17
CA LEU A 62 5.14 17.29 0.51
C LEU A 62 4.74 17.37 -0.97
N ARG A 63 3.66 18.10 -1.29
CA ARG A 63 3.20 18.33 -2.66
C ARG A 63 4.25 19.08 -3.47
N ILE A 64 4.75 20.21 -2.97
CA ILE A 64 5.79 21.00 -3.65
C ILE A 64 7.03 20.15 -3.93
N LYS A 65 7.52 19.41 -2.92
CA LYS A 65 8.72 18.57 -3.07
C LYS A 65 8.49 17.44 -4.09
N THR A 66 7.33 16.80 -4.07
CA THR A 66 6.98 15.74 -5.02
C THR A 66 6.93 16.26 -6.45
N LEU A 67 6.19 17.34 -6.70
CA LEU A 67 6.09 17.95 -8.04
C LEU A 67 7.45 18.42 -8.55
N ARG A 68 8.28 19.00 -7.68
CA ARG A 68 9.65 19.38 -8.03
C ARG A 68 10.49 18.18 -8.46
N LEU A 69 10.43 17.08 -7.72
CA LEU A 69 11.18 15.85 -8.04
C LEU A 69 10.69 15.19 -9.33
N GLU A 70 9.39 15.20 -9.61
CA GLU A 70 8.87 14.72 -10.91
C GLU A 70 9.35 15.60 -12.05
N LYS A 71 9.32 16.94 -11.89
CA LYS A 71 9.82 17.86 -12.91
C LYS A 71 11.31 17.66 -13.18
N MET A 72 12.11 17.44 -12.14
CA MET A 72 13.54 17.13 -12.30
C MET A 72 13.78 15.81 -13.04
N ARG A 73 12.94 14.78 -12.82
CA ARG A 73 13.05 13.51 -13.55
C ARG A 73 12.80 13.67 -15.05
N LEU A 74 11.93 14.58 -15.46
CA LEU A 74 11.62 14.82 -16.88
C LEU A 74 12.72 15.59 -17.62
N LEU A 75 13.65 16.21 -16.90
CA LEU A 75 14.74 17.00 -17.46
C LEU A 75 16.04 16.21 -17.64
N ASN A 76 16.12 15.01 -17.05
CA ASN A 76 17.26 14.10 -17.11
C ASN A 76 16.94 12.92 -18.01
#